data_AF-A0ABD2C076-F1
#
_entry.id   AF-A0ABD2C076-F1
#
_cell.length_a   1.000
_cell.length_b   1.000
_cell.length_c   1.000
_cell.angle_alpha   90.00
_cell.angle_beta   90.00
_cell.angle_gamma   90.00
#
_symmetry.space_group_name_H-M   'P 1'
#
loop_
_entity.id
_entity.type
_entity.pdbx_description
1 polymer ?
#
loop_
_entity_poly.entity_id
_entity_poly.type
_entity_poly.pdbx_seq_one_letter_code
_entity_poly.pdbx_strand_id
1 'polypeptide(L)'
;MISKRKKSNHYSVFLIGVSWSLVPSIIQMLYKKFRPSSWRVLTGIGGAPSLIIACAVSLLPETPRFLLYQQRQEEAITVLRQMYAINNSKHIETYPNVDLNTCIEQDEETDDTNSLFKMIYRYAVKTHERLHKLFRLPFRRITICSLALCFLQFPGFIWLALWDSHLLQELGKEIEENKRGNDFTCNINFLEIAESLLLSCQQINHQRFIFLLCISFSYLLGEILLIIGIQVIRKKWILILSSFIGGIAIFCIMFLVQYAMQIIFSIVFLASYAINNTIVNILIAENYPTGLRGTVMGFMRILPHLAATMIKFVSNISCVLSIIAAFIILISTAILVIPIPDLTGIPIQERSIIT
;
A
#
# COMPACT_ATOMS: atom_id res chain seq x y z
N MET A 1 -27.07 -1.35 -3.88
CA MET A 1 -26.30 -0.10 -3.79
C MET A 1 -25.63 -0.02 -2.41
N ILE A 2 -24.44 0.56 -2.36
CA ILE A 2 -23.57 0.81 -1.19
C ILE A 2 -22.66 -0.37 -0.78
N SER A 3 -21.48 -0.38 -1.42
CA SER A 3 -20.27 -1.10 -1.04
C SER A 3 -19.81 -0.69 0.37
N LYS A 4 -19.71 -1.63 1.31
CA LYS A 4 -18.98 -1.44 2.57
C LYS A 4 -17.51 -1.20 2.22
N ARG A 5 -17.11 0.08 2.23
CA ARG A 5 -15.72 0.52 2.15
C ARG A 5 -14.93 -0.16 3.28
N LYS A 6 -14.13 -1.16 2.93
CA LYS A 6 -13.03 -1.64 3.78
C LYS A 6 -11.94 -0.56 3.75
N LYS A 7 -12.10 0.49 4.58
CA LYS A 7 -11.03 1.46 4.87
C LYS A 7 -10.02 0.76 5.79
N SER A 8 -9.06 0.06 5.21
CA SER A 8 -7.91 -0.43 5.95
C SER A 8 -6.74 -0.58 4.99
N ASN A 9 -5.90 0.47 4.93
CA ASN A 9 -4.46 0.44 4.57
C ASN A 9 -3.84 1.85 4.47
N HIS A 10 -4.60 2.94 4.61
CA HIS A 10 -4.08 4.30 4.42
C HIS A 10 -3.57 4.98 5.71
N TYR A 11 -3.79 4.38 6.88
CA TYR A 11 -3.44 4.99 8.17
C TYR A 11 -1.94 4.96 8.46
N SER A 12 -1.20 3.95 7.98
CA SER A 12 0.22 3.75 8.35
C SER A 12 1.14 4.88 7.87
N VAL A 13 0.87 5.48 6.70
CA VAL A 13 1.72 6.54 6.12
C VAL A 13 1.41 7.91 6.75
N PHE A 14 0.12 8.21 6.97
CA PHE A 14 -0.32 9.41 7.69
C PHE A 14 0.21 9.44 9.13
N LEU A 15 0.25 8.28 9.79
CA LEU A 15 0.80 8.18 11.14
C LEU A 15 2.30 8.37 11.21
N ILE A 16 3.08 7.99 10.21
CA ILE A 16 4.52 8.30 10.19
C ILE A 16 4.73 9.81 10.04
N GLY A 17 3.98 10.47 9.14
CA GLY A 17 4.05 11.93 8.94
C GLY A 17 3.55 12.74 10.14
N VAL A 18 2.42 12.34 10.75
CA VAL A 18 1.86 13.00 11.95
C VAL A 18 2.73 12.71 13.17
N SER A 19 3.23 11.49 13.34
CA SER A 19 4.14 11.17 14.45
C SER A 19 5.41 12.00 14.34
N TRP A 20 5.97 12.20 13.14
CA TRP A 20 7.15 13.06 12.93
C TRP A 20 6.83 14.55 13.06
N SER A 21 5.63 14.98 12.67
CA SER A 21 5.12 16.36 12.82
C SER A 21 4.79 16.75 14.26
N LEU A 22 4.52 15.75 15.11
CA LEU A 22 4.31 15.94 16.56
C LEU A 22 5.62 15.95 17.35
N VAL A 23 6.76 15.56 16.75
CA VAL A 23 8.09 15.58 17.41
C VAL A 23 8.46 16.99 17.92
N PRO A 24 8.17 18.10 17.20
CA PRO A 24 8.43 19.44 17.72
C PRO A 24 7.33 19.94 18.69
N SER A 25 6.09 19.46 18.57
CA SER A 25 4.90 20.10 19.18
C SER A 25 4.51 19.55 20.54
N ILE A 26 4.88 18.31 20.88
CA ILE A 26 4.60 17.75 22.22
C ILE A 26 5.54 18.39 23.29
N ILE A 27 6.53 19.19 22.85
CA ILE A 27 7.56 19.85 23.67
C ILE A 27 7.06 21.03 24.53
N GLN A 28 5.89 21.62 24.23
CA GLN A 28 5.50 22.87 24.88
C GLN A 28 4.39 22.77 25.92
N MET A 29 3.70 21.64 26.04
CA MET A 29 2.50 21.57 26.87
C MET A 29 2.69 20.69 28.10
N LEU A 30 3.64 21.07 28.98
CA LEU A 30 3.68 20.73 30.42
C LEU A 30 4.88 21.49 31.03
N TYR A 31 4.69 22.79 31.29
CA TYR A 31 5.51 23.66 32.15
C TYR A 31 7.05 23.48 32.08
N LYS A 32 7.66 24.12 31.07
CA LYS A 32 9.10 24.41 30.87
C LYS A 32 10.05 23.19 30.93
N LYS A 33 10.36 22.70 29.72
CA LYS A 33 11.31 21.62 29.30
C LYS A 33 10.71 20.21 29.26
N PHE A 34 9.76 20.01 28.34
CA PHE A 34 9.45 18.68 27.84
C PHE A 34 10.45 18.32 26.72
N ARG A 35 11.47 17.49 26.99
CA ARG A 35 12.32 16.87 25.96
C ARG A 35 11.79 15.46 25.66
N PRO A 36 10.98 15.22 24.62
CA PRO A 36 10.78 13.90 24.04
C PRO A 36 12.01 13.61 23.16
N SER A 37 13.16 13.49 23.80
CA SER A 37 14.42 13.12 23.14
C SER A 37 14.45 11.61 22.93
N SER A 38 13.46 11.05 22.24
CA SER A 38 13.47 9.62 21.95
C SER A 38 12.59 9.29 20.77
N TRP A 39 13.22 8.70 19.75
CA TRP A 39 12.57 7.90 18.71
C TRP A 39 11.53 6.90 19.27
N ARG A 40 11.65 6.52 20.55
CA ARG A 40 10.68 5.70 21.29
C ARG A 40 9.28 6.32 21.39
N VAL A 41 9.18 7.64 21.58
CA VAL A 41 7.89 8.34 21.64
C VAL A 41 7.23 8.33 20.26
N LEU A 42 8.02 8.55 19.20
CA LEU A 42 7.57 8.42 17.81
C LEU A 42 7.02 7.01 17.53
N THR A 43 7.75 5.97 17.95
CA THR A 43 7.30 4.58 17.83
C THR A 43 6.02 4.32 18.63
N GLY A 44 5.92 4.86 19.85
CA GLY A 44 4.74 4.72 20.70
C GLY A 44 3.49 5.33 20.08
N ILE A 45 3.59 6.57 19.57
CA ILE A 45 2.47 7.25 18.88
C ILE A 45 2.10 6.50 17.59
N GLY A 46 3.09 6.07 16.81
CA GLY A 46 2.86 5.29 15.59
C GLY A 46 2.18 3.93 15.85
N GLY A 47 2.38 3.34 17.03
CA GLY A 47 1.76 2.07 17.44
C GLY A 47 0.34 2.19 18.01
N ALA A 48 -0.04 3.36 18.54
CA ALA A 48 -1.35 3.57 19.17
C ALA A 48 -2.56 3.22 18.27
N PRO A 49 -2.60 3.58 16.97
CA PRO A 49 -3.69 3.19 16.07
C PRO A 49 -3.81 1.69 15.87
N SER A 50 -2.68 0.96 15.85
CA SER A 50 -2.69 -0.50 15.74
C SER A 50 -3.35 -1.12 16.97
N LEU A 51 -3.11 -0.57 18.16
CA LEU A 51 -3.80 -0.99 19.38
C LEU A 51 -5.30 -0.66 19.34
N ILE A 52 -5.66 0.55 18.90
CA ILE A 52 -7.07 0.94 18.74
C ILE A 52 -7.78 -0.02 17.76
N ILE A 53 -7.15 -0.36 16.63
CA ILE A 53 -7.69 -1.32 15.66
C ILE A 53 -7.80 -2.71 16.29
N ALA A 54 -6.80 -3.17 17.03
CA ALA A 54 -6.85 -4.47 17.70
C ALA A 54 -8.01 -4.55 18.70
N CYS A 55 -8.19 -3.52 19.54
CA CYS A 55 -9.32 -3.42 20.46
C CYS A 55 -10.66 -3.37 19.70
N ALA A 56 -10.76 -2.56 18.64
CA ALA A 56 -12.00 -2.46 17.86
C ALA A 56 -12.36 -3.78 17.16
N VAL A 57 -11.37 -4.51 16.61
CA VAL A 57 -11.58 -5.80 15.96
C VAL A 57 -11.96 -6.87 16.98
N SER A 58 -11.43 -6.83 18.21
CA SER A 58 -11.83 -7.76 19.27
C SER A 58 -13.29 -7.62 19.71
N LEU A 59 -13.93 -6.48 19.39
CA LEU A 59 -15.36 -6.23 19.65
C LEU A 59 -16.25 -6.65 18.47
N LEU A 60 -15.69 -6.98 17.31
CA LEU A 60 -16.48 -7.41 16.16
C LEU A 60 -16.91 -8.88 16.31
N PRO A 61 -18.16 -9.22 15.93
CA PRO A 61 -18.57 -10.61 15.90
C PRO A 61 -17.76 -11.39 14.86
N GLU A 62 -17.63 -12.69 15.09
CA GLU A 62 -16.99 -13.60 14.15
C GLU A 62 -17.67 -13.57 12.78
N THR A 63 -16.90 -13.84 11.73
CA THR A 63 -17.45 -13.79 10.38
C THR A 63 -18.48 -14.91 10.17
N PRO A 64 -19.65 -14.66 9.53
CA PRO A 64 -20.66 -15.70 9.31
C PRO A 64 -20.10 -16.95 8.64
N ARG A 65 -19.16 -16.78 7.71
CA ARG A 65 -18.49 -17.88 7.02
C ARG A 65 -17.69 -18.78 7.97
N PHE A 66 -17.02 -18.19 8.95
CA PHE A 66 -16.26 -18.94 9.95
C PHE A 66 -17.19 -19.72 10.88
N LEU A 67 -18.28 -19.10 11.33
CA LEU A 67 -19.30 -19.75 12.16
C LEU A 67 -19.93 -20.95 11.45
N LEU A 68 -20.24 -20.83 10.16
CA LEU A 68 -20.74 -21.94 9.36
C LEU A 68 -19.71 -23.06 9.18
N TYR A 69 -18.42 -22.73 9.05
CA TYR A 69 -17.35 -23.72 8.98
C TYR A 69 -17.22 -24.51 10.29
N GLN A 70 -17.45 -23.85 11.43
CA GLN A 70 -17.50 -24.52 12.75
C GLN A 70 -18.86 -25.18 13.05
N GLN A 71 -19.73 -25.34 12.05
CA GLN A 71 -21.08 -25.90 12.21
C GLN A 71 -22.00 -25.10 13.17
N ARG A 72 -21.67 -23.85 13.50
CA ARG A 72 -22.48 -22.94 14.34
C ARG A 72 -23.45 -22.12 13.50
N GLN A 73 -24.45 -22.79 12.92
CA GLN A 73 -25.36 -22.17 11.95
C GLN A 73 -26.26 -21.07 12.54
N GLU A 74 -26.82 -21.28 13.74
CA GLU A 74 -27.70 -20.32 14.40
C GLU A 74 -26.98 -18.98 14.69
N GLU A 75 -25.72 -19.06 15.13
CA GLU A 75 -24.88 -17.87 15.33
C GLU A 75 -24.61 -17.16 13.99
N ALA A 76 -24.33 -17.92 12.92
CA ALA A 76 -24.10 -17.35 11.59
C ALA A 76 -25.34 -16.61 11.04
N ILE A 77 -26.53 -17.20 11.19
CA ILE A 77 -27.80 -16.58 10.78
C ILE A 77 -28.04 -15.31 11.60
N THR A 78 -27.79 -15.34 12.91
CA THR A 78 -27.93 -14.17 13.78
C THR A 78 -27.06 -13.00 13.31
N VAL A 79 -25.79 -13.26 13.00
CA VAL A 79 -24.88 -12.22 12.48
C VAL A 79 -25.35 -11.73 11.11
N LEU A 80 -25.84 -12.61 10.22
CA LEU A 80 -26.37 -12.21 8.91
C LEU A 80 -27.62 -11.33 9.02
N ARG A 81 -28.53 -11.66 9.94
CA ARG A 81 -29.73 -10.86 10.22
C ARG A 81 -29.35 -9.46 10.72
N GLN A 82 -28.40 -9.36 11.64
CA GLN A 82 -27.87 -8.07 12.11
C GLN A 82 -27.25 -7.27 10.95
N MET A 83 -26.43 -7.91 10.11
CA MET A 83 -25.85 -7.26 8.94
C MET A 83 -26.93 -6.76 7.96
N TYR A 84 -28.00 -7.54 7.74
CA TYR A 84 -29.12 -7.15 6.89
C TYR A 84 -29.90 -5.96 7.45
N ALA A 85 -30.21 -5.98 8.75
CA ALA A 85 -30.92 -4.91 9.43
C ALA A 85 -30.17 -3.58 9.31
N ILE A 86 -28.85 -3.60 9.55
CA ILE A 86 -27.96 -2.43 9.41
C ILE A 86 -27.91 -1.95 7.95
N ASN A 87 -27.71 -2.86 6.99
CA ASN A 87 -27.50 -2.47 5.60
C ASN A 87 -28.77 -1.95 4.91
N ASN A 88 -29.94 -2.45 5.29
CA ASN A 88 -31.22 -2.07 4.68
C ASN A 88 -32.05 -1.14 5.56
N SER A 89 -31.57 -0.79 6.76
CA SER A 89 -32.34 -0.05 7.77
C SER A 89 -33.73 -0.69 8.02
N LYS A 90 -33.78 -2.02 8.06
CA LYS A 90 -35.01 -2.82 8.25
C LYS A 90 -34.96 -3.60 9.57
N HIS A 91 -36.12 -4.04 10.05
CA HIS A 91 -36.19 -4.90 11.24
C HIS A 91 -35.51 -6.26 10.98
N ILE A 92 -34.94 -6.84 12.05
CA ILE A 92 -34.15 -8.07 11.98
C ILE A 92 -34.97 -9.27 11.48
N GLU A 93 -36.28 -9.25 11.74
CA GLU A 93 -37.26 -10.27 11.36
C GLU A 93 -37.64 -10.24 9.87
N THR A 94 -37.30 -9.17 9.15
CA THR A 94 -37.55 -9.06 7.70
C THR A 94 -36.49 -9.80 6.87
N TYR A 95 -35.53 -10.47 7.53
CA TYR A 95 -34.51 -11.25 6.85
C TYR A 95 -35.13 -12.50 6.18
N PRO A 96 -34.84 -12.77 4.89
CA PRO A 96 -35.38 -13.95 4.21
C PRO A 96 -34.88 -15.25 4.85
N ASN A 97 -35.74 -16.27 4.88
CA ASN A 97 -35.32 -17.62 5.27
C ASN A 97 -34.42 -18.19 4.18
N VAL A 98 -33.11 -18.18 4.42
CA VAL A 98 -32.10 -18.77 3.55
C VAL A 98 -31.62 -20.06 4.18
N ASP A 99 -31.60 -21.15 3.41
CA ASP A 99 -30.98 -22.40 3.83
C ASP A 99 -29.47 -22.33 3.57
N LEU A 100 -28.69 -22.30 4.65
CA LEU A 100 -27.23 -22.17 4.58
C LEU A 100 -26.51 -23.51 4.42
N ASN A 101 -27.23 -24.65 4.49
CA ASN A 101 -26.65 -25.98 4.36
C ASN A 101 -25.99 -26.23 2.99
N THR A 102 -26.46 -25.55 1.96
CA THR A 102 -25.95 -25.68 0.58
C THR A 102 -24.71 -24.83 0.30
N CYS A 103 -24.32 -23.94 1.21
CA CYS A 103 -23.33 -22.89 0.95
C CYS A 103 -21.86 -23.30 1.21
N ILE A 104 -21.61 -24.46 1.82
CA ILE A 104 -20.25 -24.92 2.16
C ILE A 104 -20.07 -26.37 1.73
N GLU A 105 -19.07 -26.63 0.88
CA GLU A 105 -18.53 -27.98 0.69
C GLU A 105 -17.97 -28.44 2.04
N GLN A 106 -18.62 -29.44 2.65
CA GLN A 106 -18.17 -30.06 3.88
C GLN A 106 -16.79 -30.69 3.62
N ASP A 107 -15.71 -30.07 4.13
CA ASP A 107 -14.42 -30.76 4.23
C ASP A 107 -14.63 -31.86 5.28
N GLU A 108 -14.62 -33.13 4.86
CA GLU A 108 -14.77 -34.30 5.75
C GLU A 108 -13.86 -34.17 6.99
N GLU A 109 -14.47 -34.20 8.18
CA GLU A 109 -13.75 -34.29 9.46
C GLU A 109 -12.92 -35.57 9.45
N THR A 110 -11.61 -35.43 9.31
CA THR A 110 -10.66 -36.53 9.45
C THR A 110 -9.93 -36.39 10.76
N ASP A 111 -10.47 -37.12 11.74
CA ASP A 111 -9.90 -37.72 12.96
C ASP A 111 -8.69 -37.02 13.61
N ASP A 112 -8.91 -36.65 14.86
CA ASP A 112 -8.32 -35.51 15.58
C ASP A 112 -6.97 -35.81 16.24
N THR A 113 -6.14 -36.68 15.65
CA THR A 113 -4.95 -37.22 16.35
C THR A 113 -3.64 -37.21 15.57
N ASN A 114 -3.40 -36.28 14.63
CA ASN A 114 -2.09 -36.26 13.94
C ASN A 114 -1.47 -34.89 13.60
N SER A 115 -0.31 -34.67 14.25
CA SER A 115 0.82 -33.75 14.03
C SER A 115 0.60 -32.45 13.24
N LEU A 116 1.10 -31.34 13.81
CA LEU A 116 1.23 -30.02 13.16
C LEU A 116 1.73 -30.11 11.71
N PHE A 117 2.60 -31.08 11.40
CA PHE A 117 3.09 -31.33 10.05
C PHE A 117 1.99 -31.71 9.04
N LYS A 118 1.06 -32.61 9.40
CA LYS A 118 -0.07 -32.99 8.54
C LYS A 118 -1.02 -31.80 8.32
N MET A 119 -1.19 -30.95 9.34
CA MET A 119 -1.94 -29.71 9.23
C MET A 119 -1.27 -28.70 8.27
N ILE A 120 0.03 -28.45 8.45
CA ILE A 120 0.82 -27.56 7.58
C ILE A 120 0.81 -28.08 6.13
N TYR A 121 1.02 -29.38 5.93
CA TYR A 121 0.99 -30.00 4.61
C TYR A 121 -0.37 -29.81 3.93
N ARG A 122 -1.48 -30.06 4.64
CA ARG A 122 -2.85 -29.83 4.13
C ARG A 122 -3.05 -28.37 3.71
N TYR A 123 -2.64 -27.40 4.54
CA TYR A 123 -2.73 -25.99 4.20
C TYR A 123 -1.82 -25.60 3.02
N ALA A 124 -0.63 -26.18 2.91
CA ALA A 124 0.30 -25.94 1.81
C ALA A 124 -0.27 -26.45 0.48
N VAL A 125 -0.83 -27.66 0.45
CA VAL A 125 -1.50 -28.23 -0.74
C VAL A 125 -2.70 -27.37 -1.14
N LYS A 126 -3.58 -27.01 -0.20
CA LYS A 126 -4.75 -26.15 -0.47
C LYS A 126 -4.34 -24.77 -0.99
N THR A 127 -3.24 -24.21 -0.49
CA THR A 127 -2.68 -22.93 -0.96
C THR A 127 -2.07 -23.08 -2.34
N HIS A 128 -1.36 -24.17 -2.60
CA HIS A 128 -0.78 -24.48 -3.91
C HIS A 128 -1.86 -24.62 -4.99
N GLU A 129 -2.94 -25.34 -4.71
CA GLU A 129 -4.08 -25.47 -5.63
C GLU A 129 -4.71 -24.11 -5.96
N ARG A 130 -4.89 -23.25 -4.94
CA ARG A 130 -5.38 -21.88 -5.16
C ARG A 130 -4.41 -21.09 -6.02
N LEU A 131 -3.12 -21.13 -5.74
CA LEU A 131 -2.09 -20.42 -6.50
C LEU A 131 -2.05 -20.90 -7.96
N HIS A 132 -2.12 -22.21 -8.17
CA HIS A 132 -2.15 -22.80 -9.50
C HIS A 132 -3.40 -22.34 -10.29
N LYS A 133 -4.56 -22.19 -9.64
CA LYS A 133 -5.77 -21.61 -10.27
C LYS A 133 -5.55 -20.17 -10.74
N LEU A 134 -4.72 -19.35 -10.07
CA LEU A 134 -4.41 -17.98 -10.52
C LEU A 134 -3.64 -17.95 -11.86
N PHE A 135 -2.80 -18.96 -12.12
CA PHE A 135 -1.97 -19.05 -13.32
C PHE A 135 -2.62 -19.84 -14.46
N ARG A 136 -3.82 -20.40 -14.25
CA ARG A 136 -4.64 -21.00 -15.31
C ARG A 136 -5.54 -19.97 -15.98
N LEU A 137 -6.04 -20.32 -17.17
CA LEU A 137 -7.06 -19.54 -17.87
C LEU A 137 -8.36 -19.52 -17.04
N PRO A 138 -9.13 -18.42 -17.04
CA PRO A 138 -8.92 -17.15 -17.77
C PRO A 138 -7.99 -16.14 -17.05
N PHE A 139 -7.58 -16.42 -15.81
CA PHE A 139 -6.91 -15.44 -14.95
C PHE A 139 -5.42 -15.22 -15.26
N ARG A 140 -4.76 -16.14 -15.96
CA ARG A 140 -3.31 -16.11 -16.25
C ARG A 140 -2.79 -14.74 -16.70
N ARG A 141 -3.42 -14.13 -17.72
CA ARG A 141 -3.00 -12.83 -18.27
C ARG A 141 -3.13 -11.71 -17.23
N ILE A 142 -4.25 -11.71 -16.50
CA ILE A 142 -4.53 -10.72 -15.45
C ILE A 142 -3.51 -10.87 -14.31
N THR A 143 -3.22 -12.11 -13.89
CA THR A 143 -2.23 -12.41 -12.84
C THR A 143 -0.85 -11.93 -13.21
N ILE A 144 -0.38 -12.21 -14.43
CA ILE A 144 0.96 -11.79 -14.89
C ILE A 144 1.05 -10.26 -14.96
N CYS A 145 0.05 -9.59 -15.55
CA CYS A 145 0.04 -8.12 -15.63
C CYS A 145 -0.06 -7.47 -14.24
N SER A 146 -0.87 -8.03 -13.34
CA SER A 146 -1.00 -7.55 -11.96
C SER A 146 0.30 -7.71 -11.17
N LEU A 147 0.99 -8.85 -11.34
CA LEU A 147 2.28 -9.10 -10.70
C LEU A 147 3.34 -8.10 -11.19
N ALA A 148 3.38 -7.85 -12.50
CA ALA A 148 4.27 -6.85 -13.08
C ALA A 148 3.95 -5.43 -12.57
N LEU A 149 2.67 -5.05 -12.49
CA LEU A 149 2.24 -3.77 -11.92
C LEU A 149 2.67 -3.61 -10.46
N CYS A 150 2.43 -4.61 -9.61
CA CYS A 150 2.84 -4.57 -8.21
C CYS A 150 4.36 -4.50 -8.05
N PHE A 151 5.12 -5.23 -8.87
CA PHE A 151 6.58 -5.18 -8.87
C PHE A 151 7.11 -3.79 -9.26
N LEU A 152 6.57 -3.21 -10.34
CA LEU A 152 6.97 -1.88 -10.83
C LEU A 152 6.56 -0.76 -9.87
N GLN A 153 5.43 -0.88 -9.19
CA GLN A 153 5.00 0.11 -8.21
C GLN A 153 5.73 0.00 -6.88
N PHE A 154 6.38 -1.12 -6.57
CA PHE A 154 7.05 -1.33 -5.31
C PHE A 154 8.12 -0.29 -4.90
N PRO A 155 8.98 0.23 -5.81
CA PRO A 155 10.02 1.17 -5.39
C PRO A 155 9.48 2.51 -4.84
N GLY A 156 8.29 3.01 -5.24
CA GLY A 156 8.00 4.44 -5.12
C GLY A 156 8.15 5.10 -3.74
N PHE A 157 7.70 4.49 -2.63
CA PHE A 157 7.84 5.12 -1.30
C PHE A 157 9.22 4.88 -0.65
N ILE A 158 9.76 3.66 -0.79
CA ILE A 158 11.03 3.27 -0.15
C ILE A 158 12.22 3.88 -0.90
N TRP A 159 12.16 3.96 -2.23
CA TRP A 159 13.17 4.68 -3.00
C TRP A 159 13.13 6.16 -2.69
N LEU A 160 11.97 6.84 -2.72
CA LEU A 160 11.95 8.27 -2.41
C LEU A 160 12.43 8.57 -0.99
N ALA A 161 12.02 7.80 0.03
CA ALA A 161 12.44 8.10 1.40
C ALA A 161 13.94 7.85 1.65
N LEU A 162 14.55 6.85 0.99
CA LEU A 162 15.99 6.59 1.06
C LEU A 162 16.82 7.51 0.14
N TRP A 163 16.25 7.91 -0.99
CA TRP A 163 16.85 8.82 -1.97
C TRP A 163 16.77 10.27 -1.49
N ASP A 164 15.68 10.68 -0.86
CA ASP A 164 15.41 12.06 -0.45
C ASP A 164 16.41 12.58 0.58
N SER A 165 16.75 11.75 1.58
CA SER A 165 17.80 12.11 2.53
C SER A 165 19.15 12.37 1.86
N HIS A 166 19.43 11.71 0.72
CA HIS A 166 20.69 11.81 0.00
C HIS A 166 20.67 12.91 -1.08
N LEU A 167 19.58 13.06 -1.85
CA LEU A 167 19.42 14.12 -2.84
C LEU A 167 19.42 15.49 -2.18
N LEU A 168 18.73 15.66 -1.04
CA LEU A 168 18.77 16.88 -0.23
C LEU A 168 20.10 17.08 0.52
N GLN A 169 20.93 16.03 0.63
CA GLN A 169 22.28 16.12 1.19
C GLN A 169 23.30 16.55 0.15
N GLU A 170 23.21 16.04 -1.07
CA GLU A 170 24.07 16.43 -2.19
C GLU A 170 23.73 17.84 -2.69
N LEU A 171 22.44 18.17 -2.87
CA LEU A 171 22.00 19.53 -3.22
C LEU A 171 22.36 20.55 -2.13
N GLY A 172 22.37 20.14 -0.86
CA GLY A 172 22.79 21.00 0.25
C GLY A 172 24.30 21.29 0.23
N LYS A 173 25.12 20.32 -0.17
CA LYS A 173 26.59 20.46 -0.28
C LYS A 173 27.01 21.25 -1.53
N GLU A 174 26.31 21.09 -2.66
CA GLU A 174 26.61 21.86 -3.88
C GLU A 174 26.36 23.37 -3.71
N ILE A 175 25.38 23.76 -2.87
CA ILE A 175 25.10 25.17 -2.55
C ILE A 175 26.24 25.81 -1.73
N GLU A 176 26.94 25.04 -0.89
CA GLU A 176 28.08 25.54 -0.12
C GLU A 176 29.39 25.60 -0.91
N GLU A 177 29.62 24.67 -1.85
CA GLU A 177 30.92 24.61 -2.57
C GLU A 177 30.96 25.31 -3.95
N ASN A 178 29.84 25.76 -4.52
CA ASN A 178 29.80 26.51 -5.79
C ASN A 178 30.61 25.86 -6.93
N LYS A 179 30.73 24.51 -6.93
CA LYS A 179 31.42 23.75 -7.98
C LYS A 179 30.43 23.39 -9.06
N ARG A 180 30.43 24.20 -10.11
CA ARG A 180 29.77 23.94 -11.38
C ARG A 180 30.63 22.97 -12.20
N GLY A 181 30.54 21.67 -11.92
CA GLY A 181 31.26 20.62 -12.66
C GLY A 181 30.30 19.55 -13.17
N ASN A 182 30.40 19.20 -14.46
CA ASN A 182 29.57 18.24 -15.18
C ASN A 182 29.70 16.77 -14.71
N ASP A 183 30.16 16.50 -13.48
CA ASP A 183 30.46 15.17 -13.00
C ASP A 183 29.39 14.70 -11.99
N PHE A 184 28.21 14.32 -12.50
CA PHE A 184 27.12 13.74 -11.71
C PHE A 184 27.38 12.26 -11.37
N THR A 185 28.55 11.95 -10.82
CA THR A 185 28.88 10.61 -10.31
C THR A 185 28.71 10.57 -8.78
N CYS A 186 27.48 10.34 -8.32
CA CYS A 186 27.23 9.96 -6.93
C CYS A 186 27.77 8.54 -6.70
N ASN A 187 29.02 8.43 -6.23
CA ASN A 187 29.57 7.17 -5.75
C ASN A 187 29.16 7.00 -4.29
N ILE A 188 28.23 6.08 -4.03
CA ILE A 188 27.61 5.92 -2.70
C ILE A 188 28.43 4.92 -1.89
N ASN A 189 29.39 5.42 -1.12
CA ASN A 189 30.05 4.61 -0.09
C ASN A 189 29.25 4.64 1.21
N PHE A 190 28.54 3.55 1.51
CA PHE A 190 27.70 3.40 2.71
C PHE A 190 28.47 3.62 4.03
N LEU A 191 29.79 3.40 4.02
CA LEU A 191 30.68 3.57 5.17
C LEU A 191 30.89 5.05 5.54
N GLU A 192 31.04 5.94 4.55
CA GLU A 192 31.16 7.40 4.76
C GLU A 192 29.84 8.03 5.21
N ILE A 193 28.72 7.46 4.77
CA ILE A 193 27.38 7.89 5.21
C ILE A 193 27.15 7.53 6.68
N ALA A 194 27.58 6.33 7.10
CA ALA A 194 27.46 5.90 8.50
C ALA A 194 28.31 6.77 9.45
N GLU A 195 29.53 7.14 9.05
CA GLU A 195 30.38 8.05 9.82
C GLU A 195 29.82 9.48 9.88
N SER A 196 29.35 10.03 8.76
CA SER A 196 28.76 11.38 8.72
C SER A 196 27.43 11.48 9.49
N LEU A 197 26.62 10.41 9.53
CA LEU A 197 25.40 10.35 10.33
C LEU A 197 25.69 10.31 11.84
N LEU A 198 26.76 9.62 12.25
CA LEU A 198 27.20 9.57 13.65
C LEU A 198 27.75 10.92 14.14
N LEU A 199 28.43 11.68 13.27
CA LEU A 199 28.96 13.01 13.58
C LEU A 199 27.91 14.14 13.53
N SER A 200 26.84 14.01 12.73
CA SER A 200 25.88 15.10 12.46
C SER A 200 24.67 15.18 13.41
N CYS A 201 24.71 14.53 14.57
CA CYS A 201 23.57 14.41 15.50
C CYS A 201 23.08 15.73 16.16
N GLN A 202 23.54 16.90 15.73
CA GLN A 202 23.32 18.16 16.46
C GLN A 202 22.57 19.25 15.68
N GLN A 203 22.39 19.15 14.35
CA GLN A 203 21.72 20.19 13.55
C GLN A 203 20.53 19.59 12.77
N ILE A 204 19.31 19.82 13.26
CA ILE A 204 18.08 19.44 12.54
C ILE A 204 17.91 20.44 11.38
N ASN A 205 18.01 19.95 10.14
CA ASN A 205 17.76 20.77 8.96
C ASN A 205 16.25 20.99 8.77
N HIS A 206 15.76 22.16 9.20
CA HIS A 206 14.35 22.56 9.14
C HIS A 206 13.75 22.48 7.71
N GLN A 207 14.55 22.75 6.67
CA GLN A 207 14.07 22.72 5.29
C GLN A 207 13.72 21.30 4.83
N ARG A 208 14.54 20.31 5.20
CA ARG A 208 14.28 18.89 4.89
C ARG A 208 13.01 18.39 5.58
N PHE A 209 12.80 18.82 6.82
CA PHE A 209 11.60 18.46 7.56
C PHE A 209 10.32 19.02 6.91
N ILE A 210 10.33 20.30 6.50
CA ILE A 210 9.18 20.90 5.79
C ILE A 210 8.92 20.16 4.48
N PHE A 211 9.96 19.81 3.72
CA PHE A 211 9.83 19.06 2.49
C PHE A 211 9.17 17.68 2.69
N LEU A 212 9.67 16.89 3.64
CA LEU A 212 9.12 15.56 3.98
C LEU A 212 7.65 15.65 4.43
N LEU A 213 7.29 16.71 5.16
CA LEU A 213 5.92 16.97 5.58
C LEU A 213 5.03 17.29 4.38
N CYS A 214 5.46 18.16 3.47
CA CYS A 214 4.74 18.50 2.25
C CYS A 214 4.50 17.27 1.36
N ILE A 215 5.52 16.43 1.20
CA ILE A 215 5.44 15.17 0.46
C ILE A 215 4.44 14.21 1.12
N SER A 216 4.52 14.02 2.44
CA SER A 216 3.58 13.16 3.17
C SER A 216 2.13 13.63 3.03
N PHE A 217 1.90 14.95 3.08
CA PHE A 217 0.58 15.55 2.85
C PHE A 217 0.10 15.35 1.41
N SER A 218 1.01 15.42 0.43
CA SER A 218 0.70 15.15 -0.97
C SER A 218 0.16 13.73 -1.21
N TYR A 219 0.76 12.73 -0.54
CA TYR A 219 0.28 11.35 -0.62
C TYR A 219 -1.18 11.24 -0.16
N LEU A 220 -1.50 11.88 0.97
CA LEU A 220 -2.87 11.92 1.50
C LEU A 220 -3.82 12.64 0.54
N LEU A 221 -3.39 13.77 -0.01
CA LEU A 221 -4.17 14.54 -0.97
C LEU A 221 -4.50 13.69 -2.21
N GLY A 222 -3.53 12.93 -2.74
CA GLY A 222 -3.73 12.00 -3.85
C GLY A 222 -4.82 10.95 -3.56
N GLU A 223 -4.80 10.35 -2.36
CA GLU A 223 -5.83 9.39 -1.94
C GLU A 223 -7.22 10.02 -1.81
N ILE A 224 -7.32 11.25 -1.30
CA ILE A 224 -8.58 11.99 -1.22
C ILE A 224 -9.13 12.28 -2.62
N LEU A 225 -8.27 12.73 -3.53
CA LEU A 225 -8.62 12.97 -4.94
C LEU A 225 -9.10 11.68 -5.61
N LEU A 226 -8.48 10.53 -5.32
CA LEU A 226 -8.93 9.23 -5.81
C LEU A 226 -10.35 8.90 -5.32
N ILE A 227 -10.67 9.14 -4.05
CA ILE A 227 -12.02 8.85 -3.51
C ILE A 227 -13.10 9.64 -4.25
N ILE A 228 -12.82 10.89 -4.62
CA ILE A 228 -13.73 11.74 -5.38
C ILE A 228 -13.79 11.26 -6.84
N GLY A 229 -12.63 10.99 -7.45
CA GLY A 229 -12.51 10.62 -8.86
C GLY A 229 -13.06 9.24 -9.21
N ILE A 230 -12.96 8.25 -8.30
CA ILE A 230 -13.33 6.86 -8.57
C ILE A 230 -14.83 6.64 -8.83
N GLN A 231 -15.67 7.60 -8.43
CA GLN A 231 -17.12 7.57 -8.69
C GLN A 231 -17.48 8.17 -10.06
N VAL A 232 -16.63 9.03 -10.60
CA VAL A 232 -16.91 9.81 -11.82
C VAL A 232 -16.21 9.20 -13.04
N ILE A 233 -14.96 8.77 -12.86
CA ILE A 233 -14.08 8.32 -13.95
C ILE A 233 -13.84 6.82 -13.82
N ARG A 234 -13.77 6.10 -14.95
CA ARG A 234 -13.39 4.68 -14.95
C ARG A 234 -11.96 4.50 -14.40
N LYS A 235 -11.76 3.51 -13.54
CA LYS A 235 -10.51 3.27 -12.79
C LYS A 235 -9.29 3.16 -13.69
N LYS A 236 -9.45 2.51 -14.84
CA LYS A 236 -8.37 2.35 -15.83
C LYS A 236 -7.86 3.70 -16.35
N TRP A 237 -8.76 4.64 -16.63
CA TRP A 237 -8.39 5.97 -17.11
C TRP A 237 -7.73 6.81 -16.03
N ILE A 238 -8.20 6.69 -14.78
CA ILE A 238 -7.56 7.38 -13.65
C ILE A 238 -6.10 6.92 -13.54
N LEU A 239 -5.85 5.60 -13.57
CA LEU A 239 -4.49 5.05 -13.48
C LEU A 239 -3.59 5.50 -14.63
N ILE A 240 -4.09 5.49 -15.87
CA ILE A 240 -3.32 5.93 -17.04
C ILE A 240 -2.95 7.42 -16.89
N LEU A 241 -3.93 8.27 -16.56
CA LEU A 241 -3.72 9.70 -16.44
C LEU A 241 -2.74 10.06 -15.31
N SER A 242 -2.90 9.46 -14.11
CA SER A 242 -1.97 9.68 -13.00
C SER A 242 -0.56 9.18 -13.32
N SER A 243 -0.43 8.07 -14.06
CA SER A 243 0.87 7.56 -14.48
C SER A 243 1.61 8.52 -15.42
N PHE A 244 0.91 9.14 -16.38
CA PHE A 244 1.50 10.14 -17.27
C PHE A 244 1.86 11.42 -16.52
N ILE A 245 0.96 11.93 -15.66
CA ILE A 245 1.22 13.16 -14.87
C ILE A 245 2.43 12.96 -13.96
N GLY A 246 2.48 11.84 -13.23
CA GLY A 246 3.62 11.51 -12.36
C GLY A 246 4.91 11.29 -13.15
N GLY A 247 4.84 10.61 -14.30
CA GLY A 247 6.00 10.37 -15.17
C GLY A 247 6.60 11.67 -15.70
N ILE A 248 5.76 12.55 -16.25
CA ILE A 248 6.22 13.87 -16.72
C ILE A 248 6.81 14.67 -15.57
N ALA A 249 6.18 14.63 -14.38
CA ALA A 249 6.67 15.35 -13.23
C ALA A 249 8.09 14.95 -12.81
N ILE A 250 8.38 13.64 -12.73
CA ILE A 250 9.71 13.16 -12.37
C ILE A 250 10.75 13.42 -13.48
N PHE A 251 10.35 13.34 -14.74
CA PHE A 251 11.23 13.68 -15.86
C PHE A 251 11.58 15.19 -15.86
N CYS A 252 10.62 16.07 -15.55
CA CYS A 252 10.86 17.50 -15.44
C CYS A 252 11.84 17.85 -14.32
N ILE A 253 11.84 17.12 -13.19
CA ILE A 253 12.79 17.35 -12.08
C ILE A 253 14.25 17.31 -12.57
N MET A 254 14.56 16.46 -13.55
CA MET A 254 15.92 16.35 -14.12
C MET A 254 16.45 17.65 -14.74
N PHE A 255 15.56 18.51 -15.25
CA PHE A 255 15.94 19.76 -15.94
C PHE A 255 15.75 21.00 -15.08
N LEU A 256 15.12 20.87 -13.91
CA LEU A 256 14.76 22.01 -13.07
C LEU A 256 15.90 22.32 -12.10
N VAL A 257 16.49 23.50 -12.25
CA VAL A 257 17.56 23.99 -11.37
C VAL A 257 16.99 24.72 -10.14
N GLN A 258 15.74 25.18 -10.21
CA GLN A 258 15.12 25.93 -9.11
C GLN A 258 14.50 25.01 -8.06
N TYR A 259 14.96 25.14 -6.81
CA TYR A 259 14.52 24.34 -5.66
C TYR A 259 12.99 24.33 -5.47
N ALA A 260 12.34 25.50 -5.56
CA ALA A 260 10.88 25.60 -5.42
C ALA A 260 10.10 24.74 -6.44
N MET A 261 10.59 24.67 -7.68
CA MET A 261 9.96 23.86 -8.73
C MET A 261 10.15 22.37 -8.47
N GLN A 262 11.34 21.94 -8.04
CA GLN A 262 11.62 20.54 -7.69
C GLN A 262 10.67 20.01 -6.60
N ILE A 263 10.35 20.84 -5.60
CA ILE A 263 9.38 20.47 -4.55
C ILE A 263 7.98 20.25 -5.14
N ILE A 264 7.50 21.17 -5.96
CA ILE A 264 6.16 21.09 -6.55
C ILE A 264 6.03 19.82 -7.40
N PHE A 265 7.02 19.52 -8.25
CA PHE A 265 6.99 18.32 -9.07
C PHE A 265 7.14 17.04 -8.25
N SER A 266 7.87 17.06 -7.13
CA SER A 266 7.97 15.92 -6.20
C SER A 266 6.64 15.64 -5.50
N ILE A 267 5.91 16.69 -5.12
CA ILE A 267 4.54 16.62 -4.60
C ILE A 267 3.63 15.95 -5.63
N VAL A 268 3.62 16.44 -6.88
CA VAL A 268 2.79 15.90 -7.97
C VAL A 268 3.12 14.44 -8.28
N PHE A 269 4.42 14.09 -8.31
CA PHE A 269 4.88 12.73 -8.50
C PHE A 269 4.35 11.81 -7.41
N LEU A 270 4.48 12.18 -6.13
CA LEU A 270 4.05 11.30 -5.04
C LEU A 270 2.53 11.17 -4.95
N ALA A 271 1.77 12.24 -5.20
CA ALA A 271 0.31 12.15 -5.28
C ALA A 271 -0.13 11.20 -6.41
N SER A 272 0.47 11.34 -7.59
CA SER A 272 0.21 10.46 -8.74
C SER A 272 0.56 8.99 -8.43
N TYR A 273 1.68 8.76 -7.74
CA TYR A 273 2.10 7.44 -7.31
C TYR A 273 1.13 6.83 -6.29
N ALA A 274 0.65 7.61 -5.31
CA ALA A 274 -0.34 7.17 -4.32
C ALA A 274 -1.61 6.65 -5.01
N ILE A 275 -2.15 7.45 -5.93
CA ILE A 275 -3.32 7.12 -6.75
C ILE A 275 -3.08 5.80 -7.52
N ASN A 276 -1.95 5.68 -8.20
CA ASN A 276 -1.57 4.50 -8.96
C ASN A 276 -1.52 3.23 -8.11
N ASN A 277 -0.86 3.30 -6.95
CA ASN A 277 -0.73 2.17 -6.03
C ASN A 277 -2.10 1.70 -5.52
N THR A 278 -2.97 2.63 -5.15
CA THR A 278 -4.30 2.29 -4.62
C THR A 278 -5.22 1.73 -5.71
N ILE A 279 -5.20 2.29 -6.92
CA ILE A 279 -6.02 1.76 -8.03
C ILE A 279 -5.60 0.34 -8.41
N VAL A 280 -4.29 0.03 -8.47
CA VAL A 280 -3.84 -1.33 -8.77
C VAL A 280 -4.36 -2.34 -7.74
N ASN A 281 -4.29 -2.00 -6.46
CA ASN A 281 -4.83 -2.86 -5.40
C ASN A 281 -6.34 -3.07 -5.53
N ILE A 282 -7.11 -2.04 -5.89
CA ILE A 282 -8.56 -2.14 -6.14
C ILE A 282 -8.85 -3.01 -7.36
N LEU A 283 -8.11 -2.80 -8.45
CA LEU A 283 -8.29 -3.53 -9.70
C LEU A 283 -7.99 -5.03 -9.51
N ILE A 284 -6.97 -5.36 -8.72
CA ILE A 284 -6.68 -6.75 -8.31
C ILE A 284 -7.83 -7.29 -7.44
N ALA A 285 -8.35 -6.51 -6.49
CA ALA A 285 -9.46 -6.98 -5.64
C ALA A 285 -10.71 -7.36 -6.45
N GLU A 286 -11.04 -6.58 -7.48
CA GLU A 286 -12.28 -6.72 -8.24
C GLU A 286 -12.22 -7.82 -9.29
N ASN A 287 -11.05 -8.07 -9.88
CA ASN A 287 -10.87 -9.08 -10.92
C ASN A 287 -10.87 -10.52 -10.43
N TYR A 288 -10.73 -10.74 -9.11
CA TYR A 288 -10.70 -12.07 -8.52
C TYR A 288 -11.95 -12.36 -7.67
N PRO A 289 -12.41 -13.63 -7.64
CA PRO A 289 -13.53 -14.04 -6.81
C PRO A 289 -13.18 -13.97 -5.32
N THR A 290 -14.20 -13.79 -4.48
CA THR A 290 -14.11 -13.63 -3.02
C THR A 290 -13.22 -14.67 -2.35
N GLY A 291 -13.28 -15.94 -2.78
CA GLY A 291 -12.48 -17.04 -2.25
C GLY A 291 -10.97 -16.97 -2.56
N LEU A 292 -10.55 -16.26 -3.62
CA LEU A 292 -9.15 -16.15 -4.04
C LEU A 292 -8.53 -14.78 -3.72
N ARG A 293 -9.34 -13.74 -3.47
CA ARG A 293 -8.86 -12.36 -3.23
C ARG A 293 -7.75 -12.27 -2.19
N GLY A 294 -7.92 -12.92 -1.03
CA GLY A 294 -6.93 -12.89 0.03
C GLY A 294 -5.59 -13.50 -0.39
N THR A 295 -5.64 -14.67 -1.05
CA THR A 295 -4.44 -15.36 -1.57
C THR A 295 -3.73 -14.53 -2.64
N VAL A 296 -4.48 -13.92 -3.57
CA VAL A 296 -3.91 -13.07 -4.64
C VAL A 296 -3.25 -11.83 -4.03
N MET A 297 -3.94 -11.09 -3.17
CA MET A 297 -3.37 -9.88 -2.55
C MET A 297 -2.11 -10.18 -1.73
N GLY A 298 -2.07 -11.31 -1.03
CA GLY A 298 -0.88 -11.77 -0.31
C GLY A 298 0.25 -12.11 -1.28
N PHE A 299 -0.03 -12.96 -2.28
CA PHE A 299 0.95 -13.41 -3.26
C PHE A 299 1.57 -12.25 -4.07
N MET A 300 0.74 -11.30 -4.53
CA MET A 300 1.20 -10.14 -5.31
C MET A 300 2.16 -9.23 -4.54
N ARG A 301 2.18 -9.29 -3.20
CA ARG A 301 3.08 -8.49 -2.35
C ARG A 301 4.44 -9.15 -2.11
N ILE A 302 4.57 -10.47 -2.29
CA ILE A 302 5.81 -11.20 -1.98
C ILE A 302 6.98 -10.73 -2.85
N LEU A 303 6.79 -10.71 -4.17
CA LEU A 303 7.83 -10.32 -5.13
C LEU A 303 8.31 -8.87 -4.92
N PRO A 304 7.41 -7.88 -4.76
CA PRO A 304 7.75 -6.55 -4.26
C PRO A 304 8.68 -6.56 -3.04
N HIS A 305 8.30 -7.21 -1.94
CA HIS A 305 9.11 -7.24 -0.71
C HIS A 305 10.48 -7.91 -0.90
N LEU A 306 10.56 -8.97 -1.70
CA LEU A 306 11.83 -9.59 -2.05
C LEU A 306 12.73 -8.60 -2.79
N ALA A 307 12.18 -7.84 -3.73
CA ALA A 307 12.91 -6.79 -4.45
C ALA A 307 13.48 -5.72 -3.49
N ALA A 308 12.75 -5.31 -2.44
CA ALA A 308 13.28 -4.39 -1.43
C ALA A 308 14.54 -4.90 -0.74
N THR A 309 14.53 -6.17 -0.37
CA THR A 309 15.68 -6.77 0.31
C THR A 309 16.90 -6.82 -0.62
N MET A 310 16.68 -7.01 -1.92
CA MET A 310 17.73 -7.06 -2.94
C MET A 310 18.25 -5.66 -3.33
N ILE A 311 17.42 -4.62 -3.30
CA ILE A 311 17.82 -3.24 -3.60
C ILE A 311 18.97 -2.78 -2.68
N LYS A 312 19.00 -3.22 -1.42
CA LYS A 312 20.10 -2.91 -0.49
C LYS A 312 21.47 -3.44 -0.94
N PHE A 313 21.50 -4.48 -1.77
CA PHE A 313 22.75 -5.03 -2.31
C PHE A 313 23.20 -4.31 -3.58
N VAL A 314 22.32 -3.55 -4.24
CA VAL A 314 22.62 -2.76 -5.44
C VAL A 314 22.92 -1.32 -5.03
N SER A 315 24.02 -1.11 -4.31
CA SER A 315 24.32 0.16 -3.63
C SER A 315 24.95 1.26 -4.52
N ASN A 316 25.20 1.01 -5.82
CA ASN A 316 25.88 1.98 -6.70
C ASN A 316 25.03 2.36 -7.92
N ILE A 317 23.85 2.96 -7.68
CA ILE A 317 23.02 3.52 -8.77
C ILE A 317 23.09 5.05 -8.73
N SER A 318 23.50 5.65 -9.85
CA SER A 318 23.54 7.11 -10.01
C SER A 318 22.14 7.75 -9.93
N CYS A 319 22.08 9.00 -9.44
CA CYS A 319 20.85 9.78 -9.33
C CYS A 319 20.05 9.88 -10.63
N VAL A 320 20.73 10.16 -11.75
CA VAL A 320 20.11 10.32 -13.06
C VAL A 320 19.47 9.01 -13.55
N LEU A 321 20.17 7.89 -13.39
CA LEU A 321 19.69 6.58 -13.82
C LEU A 321 18.38 6.20 -13.13
N SER A 322 18.20 6.67 -11.91
CA SER A 322 17.03 6.39 -11.10
C SER A 322 15.83 7.27 -11.40
N ILE A 323 16.04 8.55 -11.69
CA ILE A 323 14.98 9.41 -12.20
C ILE A 323 14.45 8.82 -13.53
N ILE A 324 15.36 8.38 -14.40
CA ILE A 324 15.01 7.71 -15.66
C ILE A 324 14.27 6.39 -15.40
N ALA A 325 14.76 5.56 -14.47
CA ALA A 325 14.11 4.30 -14.12
C ALA A 325 12.69 4.54 -13.57
N ALA A 326 12.51 5.51 -12.68
CA ALA A 326 11.21 5.85 -12.11
C ALA A 326 10.22 6.38 -13.17
N PHE A 327 10.71 7.17 -14.13
CA PHE A 327 9.93 7.60 -15.29
C PHE A 327 9.47 6.39 -16.13
N ILE A 328 10.40 5.51 -16.52
CA ILE A 328 10.09 4.30 -17.31
C ILE A 328 9.10 3.40 -16.58
N ILE A 329 9.28 3.24 -15.27
CA ILE A 329 8.40 2.47 -14.41
C ILE A 329 6.97 3.02 -14.46
N LEU A 330 6.78 4.34 -14.24
CA LEU A 330 5.45 4.94 -14.27
C LEU A 330 4.79 4.81 -15.64
N ILE A 331 5.51 5.09 -16.72
CA ILE A 331 4.97 4.93 -18.08
C ILE A 331 4.62 3.46 -18.37
N SER A 332 5.43 2.51 -17.90
CA SER A 332 5.16 1.07 -18.05
C SER A 332 3.87 0.65 -17.34
N THR A 333 3.51 1.28 -16.21
CA THR A 333 2.24 0.99 -15.52
C THR A 333 1.01 1.39 -16.35
N ALA A 334 1.10 2.46 -17.14
CA ALA A 334 0.03 2.88 -18.06
C ALA A 334 -0.19 1.88 -19.20
N ILE A 335 0.85 1.15 -19.62
CA ILE A 335 0.76 0.13 -20.67
C ILE A 335 0.23 -1.19 -20.10
N LEU A 336 0.75 -1.60 -18.94
CA LEU A 336 0.41 -2.90 -18.31
C LEU A 336 -1.02 -2.98 -17.79
N VAL A 337 -1.69 -1.85 -17.57
CA VAL A 337 -3.12 -1.84 -17.19
C VAL A 337 -4.05 -2.10 -18.37
N ILE A 338 -3.61 -1.88 -19.62
CA ILE A 338 -4.43 -2.06 -20.83
C ILE A 338 -5.10 -3.45 -20.90
N PRO A 339 -4.40 -4.57 -20.68
CA PRO A 339 -4.98 -5.91 -20.73
C PRO A 339 -5.91 -6.26 -19.56
N ILE A 340 -5.97 -5.45 -18.50
CA ILE A 340 -6.79 -5.74 -17.32
C ILE A 340 -8.19 -5.16 -17.55
N PRO A 341 -9.26 -5.97 -17.39
CA PRO A 341 -10.62 -5.48 -17.60
C PRO A 341 -11.03 -4.56 -16.44
N ASP A 342 -11.71 -3.47 -16.80
CA ASP A 342 -12.28 -2.52 -15.86
C ASP A 342 -13.74 -2.93 -15.58
N LEU A 343 -14.01 -3.33 -14.33
CA LEU A 343 -15.31 -3.80 -13.88
C LEU A 343 -16.12 -2.69 -13.18
N THR A 344 -15.78 -1.42 -13.41
CA THR A 344 -16.49 -0.28 -12.82
C THR A 344 -18.00 -0.34 -13.12
N GLY A 345 -18.81 -0.37 -12.06
CA GLY A 345 -20.28 -0.37 -12.14
C GLY A 345 -20.93 -1.75 -12.24
N ILE A 346 -20.15 -2.82 -12.41
CA ILE A 346 -20.67 -4.19 -12.45
C ILE A 346 -20.76 -4.73 -11.02
N PRO A 347 -21.89 -5.34 -10.60
CA PRO A 347 -21.94 -6.01 -9.30
C PRO A 347 -20.86 -7.08 -9.25
N ILE A 348 -20.26 -7.28 -8.08
CA ILE A 348 -19.31 -8.37 -7.85
C ILE A 348 -20.09 -9.68 -8.03
N GLN A 349 -20.13 -10.18 -9.26
CA GLN A 349 -20.61 -11.52 -9.53
C GLN A 349 -19.56 -12.46 -8.97
N GLU A 350 -20.00 -13.42 -8.15
CA GLU A 350 -19.21 -14.63 -7.91
C GLU A 350 -19.10 -15.32 -9.27
N ARG A 351 -18.04 -14.98 -10.01
CA ARG A 351 -17.72 -15.68 -11.25
C ARG A 351 -17.38 -17.09 -10.79
N SER A 352 -18.35 -17.99 -10.94
CA SER A 352 -18.18 -19.41 -10.67
C SER A 352 -16.91 -19.85 -11.39
N ILE A 353 -16.12 -20.69 -10.74
CA ILE A 353 -14.83 -21.20 -11.22
C ILE A 353 -15.04 -22.18 -12.41
N ILE A 354 -16.15 -22.06 -13.14
CA ILE A 354 -16.62 -23.05 -14.09
C ILE A 354 -17.00 -22.32 -15.37
N THR A 355 -16.03 -22.22 -16.28
CA THR A 355 -16.03 -22.83 -17.62
C THR A 355 -14.67 -22.62 -18.25
#